data_AF-A0A7Y4YRE8-F1
#
_entry.id   AF-A0A7Y4YRE8-F1
#
_cell.length_a   1.000
_cell.length_b   1.000
_cell.length_c   1.000
_cell.angle_alpha   90.00
_cell.angle_beta   90.00
_cell.angle_gamma   90.00
#
_symmetry.space_group_name_H-M   'P 1'
#
loop_
_entity.id
_entity.type
_entity.pdbx_description
1 polymer ?
#
loop_
_entity_poly.entity_id
_entity_poly.type
_entity_poly.pdbx_seq_one_letter_code
_entity_poly.pdbx_strand_id
1 'polypeptide(L)'
;ANPIKEIGWGEVQVSNNDIARNWFGDIQSFQAFHWHGETFTLPQGAIHLLSSTYCTNQAFAIGKHLALQCHPEMTAAMIASWCIEGIDELEASKDGLAVQSVDSIQQQIEAKLPRLNKVAHRLYSKWISGLRA
;
A
#
# COMPACT_ATOMS: atom_id res chain seq x y z
N ALA A 1 -6.18 -15.87 2.36
CA ALA A 1 -5.64 -15.11 3.51
C ALA A 1 -4.14 -14.95 3.33
N ASN A 2 -3.57 -13.80 3.69
CA ASN A 2 -2.12 -13.62 3.71
C ASN A 2 -1.56 -14.30 4.97
N PRO A 3 -0.42 -15.01 4.92
CA PRO A 3 0.11 -15.69 6.11
C PRO A 3 0.50 -14.73 7.24
N ILE A 4 0.92 -13.52 6.90
CA ILE A 4 1.35 -12.48 7.85
C ILE A 4 0.49 -11.24 7.62
N LYS A 5 -0.24 -10.82 8.66
CA LYS A 5 -1.04 -9.59 8.64
C LYS A 5 -0.12 -8.37 8.63
N GLU A 6 -0.42 -7.37 7.81
CA GLU A 6 0.32 -6.11 7.72
C GLU A 6 -0.56 -4.97 8.25
N ILE A 7 -0.16 -4.36 9.37
CA ILE A 7 -0.80 -3.16 9.94
C ILE A 7 0.28 -2.12 10.27
N GLY A 8 0.17 -0.94 9.65
CA GLY A 8 1.08 0.18 9.82
C GLY A 8 1.96 0.43 8.59
N TRP A 9 3.14 0.99 8.80
CA TRP A 9 4.06 1.34 7.72
C TRP A 9 4.95 0.17 7.31
N GLY A 10 4.97 -0.16 6.02
CA GLY A 10 5.81 -1.23 5.46
C GLY A 10 6.40 -0.86 4.11
N GLU A 11 7.64 -1.28 3.86
CA GLU A 11 8.26 -1.05 2.55
C GLU A 11 7.62 -1.95 1.48
N VAL A 12 7.40 -1.35 0.32
CA VAL A 12 6.97 -2.05 -0.90
C VAL A 12 7.97 -1.80 -2.02
N GLN A 13 8.14 -2.82 -2.85
CA GLN A 13 9.07 -2.89 -3.98
C GLN A 13 8.28 -2.90 -5.28
N VAL A 14 8.63 -1.99 -6.19
CA VAL A 14 8.04 -1.89 -7.52
C VAL A 14 8.64 -2.98 -8.42
N SER A 15 7.79 -3.68 -9.15
CA SER A 15 8.22 -4.74 -10.04
C SER A 15 9.10 -4.22 -11.18
N ASN A 16 10.13 -4.99 -11.57
CA ASN A 16 11.00 -4.62 -12.68
C ASN A 16 10.36 -4.97 -14.04
N ASN A 17 9.31 -4.26 -14.43
CA ASN A 17 8.67 -4.38 -15.75
C ASN A 17 8.18 -3.01 -16.26
N ASP A 18 7.94 -2.92 -17.57
CA ASP A 18 7.55 -1.65 -18.23
C ASP A 18 6.21 -1.09 -17.73
N ILE A 19 5.26 -1.96 -17.38
CA ILE A 19 3.94 -1.52 -16.91
C ILE A 19 4.06 -0.90 -15.52
N ALA A 20 4.85 -1.51 -14.64
CA ALA A 20 5.16 -0.96 -13.32
C ALA A 20 5.92 0.38 -13.46
N ARG A 21 6.93 0.48 -14.34
CA ARG A 21 7.58 1.76 -14.65
C ARG A 21 6.59 2.81 -15.19
N ASN A 22 5.62 2.42 -16.00
CA ASN A 22 4.62 3.33 -16.52
C ASN A 22 3.70 3.89 -15.41
N TRP A 23 3.37 3.09 -14.39
CA TRP A 23 2.60 3.52 -13.22
C TRP A 23 3.45 4.32 -12.21
N PHE A 24 4.63 3.82 -11.84
CA PHE A 24 5.45 4.30 -10.72
C PHE A 24 6.64 5.18 -11.14
N GLY A 25 7.00 5.21 -12.42
CA GLY A 25 8.11 6.01 -12.94
C GLY A 25 9.43 5.46 -12.46
N ASP A 26 10.29 6.36 -11.96
CA ASP A 26 11.60 6.01 -11.41
C ASP A 26 11.52 5.52 -9.95
N ILE A 27 10.31 5.47 -9.36
CA ILE A 27 10.13 4.94 -8.00
C ILE A 27 10.37 3.43 -8.04
N GLN A 28 11.40 2.98 -7.33
CA GLN A 28 11.74 1.56 -7.20
C GLN A 28 11.19 0.95 -5.91
N SER A 29 11.13 1.72 -4.83
CA SER A 29 10.52 1.32 -3.57
C SER A 29 9.96 2.54 -2.83
N PHE A 30 9.02 2.30 -1.92
CA PHE A 30 8.52 3.34 -1.02
C PHE A 30 7.91 2.74 0.24
N GLN A 31 7.68 3.59 1.24
CA GLN A 31 6.95 3.22 2.46
C GLN A 31 5.45 3.37 2.20
N ALA A 32 4.74 2.26 2.15
CA ALA A 32 3.28 2.22 2.06
C ALA A 32 2.64 2.09 3.44
N PHE A 33 1.37 2.47 3.52
CA PHE A 33 0.54 2.20 4.70
C PHE A 33 -0.32 0.95 4.44
N HIS A 34 -0.36 0.04 5.39
CA HIS A 34 -1.05 -1.25 5.29
C HIS A 34 -2.05 -1.39 6.42
N TRP A 35 -3.18 -2.02 6.12
CA TRP A 35 -4.13 -2.48 7.13
C TRP A 35 -4.94 -3.66 6.57
N HIS A 36 -4.30 -4.83 6.44
CA HIS A 36 -4.94 -6.01 5.87
C HIS A 36 -4.39 -7.33 6.41
N GLY A 37 -5.27 -8.34 6.54
CA GLY A 37 -4.91 -9.74 6.81
C GLY A 37 -5.05 -10.65 5.59
N GLU A 38 -5.84 -10.24 4.61
CA GLU A 38 -6.06 -10.96 3.36
C GLU A 38 -5.06 -10.53 2.28
N THR A 39 -5.11 -11.26 1.18
CA THR A 39 -4.44 -10.92 -0.07
C THR A 39 -5.28 -11.46 -1.22
N PHE A 40 -4.98 -11.03 -2.44
CA PHE A 40 -5.58 -11.53 -3.67
C PHE A 40 -4.61 -12.36 -4.49
N THR A 41 -5.13 -13.16 -5.41
CA THR A 41 -4.36 -13.76 -6.49
C THR A 41 -4.37 -12.84 -7.71
N LEU A 42 -3.38 -12.98 -8.59
CA LEU A 42 -3.37 -12.24 -9.85
C LEU A 42 -4.41 -12.83 -10.81
N PRO A 43 -5.41 -12.06 -11.26
CA PRO A 43 -6.34 -12.52 -12.28
C PRO A 43 -5.63 -12.69 -13.63
N GLN A 44 -6.23 -13.47 -14.53
CA GLN A 44 -5.66 -13.70 -15.85
C GLN A 44 -5.48 -12.37 -16.60
N GLY A 45 -4.28 -12.16 -17.17
CA GLY A 45 -3.92 -10.92 -17.88
C GLY A 45 -3.54 -9.76 -16.98
N ALA A 46 -3.54 -9.92 -15.65
CA ALA A 46 -3.00 -8.93 -14.73
C ALA A 46 -1.48 -8.86 -14.79
N ILE A 47 -0.97 -7.64 -14.74
CA ILE A 47 0.46 -7.37 -14.61
C ILE A 47 0.76 -7.01 -13.18
N HIS A 48 1.61 -7.78 -12.54
CA HIS A 48 2.09 -7.53 -11.18
C HIS A 48 2.91 -6.23 -11.13
N LEU A 49 2.65 -5.38 -10.14
CA LEU A 49 3.28 -4.07 -10.04
C LEU A 49 4.04 -3.85 -8.73
N LEU A 50 3.60 -4.44 -7.62
CA LEU A 50 4.10 -4.09 -6.29
C LEU A 50 4.06 -5.33 -5.38
N SER A 51 5.10 -5.49 -4.56
CA SER A 51 5.17 -6.51 -3.50
C SER A 51 5.78 -5.95 -2.21
N SER A 52 5.49 -6.54 -1.06
CA SER A 52 6.22 -6.32 0.20
C SER A 52 6.96 -7.58 0.63
N THR A 53 7.70 -7.53 1.74
CA THR A 53 8.32 -8.71 2.36
C THR A 53 7.29 -9.75 2.78
N TYR A 54 6.09 -9.32 3.18
CA TYR A 54 5.08 -10.19 3.80
C TYR A 54 3.85 -10.44 2.93
N CYS A 55 3.67 -9.69 1.85
CA CYS A 55 2.64 -9.91 0.87
C CYS A 55 3.21 -9.74 -0.54
N THR A 56 3.24 -10.83 -1.32
CA THR A 56 3.70 -10.76 -2.71
C THR A 56 2.80 -9.87 -3.54
N ASN A 57 1.48 -10.00 -3.43
CA ASN A 57 0.54 -9.31 -4.30
C ASN A 57 0.05 -8.01 -3.65
N GLN A 58 0.85 -6.94 -3.74
CA GLN A 58 0.49 -5.62 -3.22
C GLN A 58 -0.21 -4.74 -4.27
N ALA A 59 0.05 -4.94 -5.56
CA ALA A 59 -0.66 -4.25 -6.62
C ALA A 59 -0.60 -4.99 -7.96
N PHE A 60 -1.64 -4.82 -8.78
CA PHE A 60 -1.63 -5.21 -10.19
C PHE A 60 -2.36 -4.20 -11.08
N ALA A 61 -2.11 -4.27 -12.39
CA ALA A 61 -2.93 -3.57 -13.38
C ALA A 61 -3.46 -4.49 -14.49
N ILE A 62 -4.65 -4.14 -15.00
CA ILE A 62 -5.22 -4.65 -16.25
C ILE A 62 -5.61 -3.44 -17.09
N GLY A 63 -4.79 -3.10 -18.09
CA GLY A 63 -4.97 -1.86 -18.87
C GLY A 63 -4.93 -0.64 -17.96
N LYS A 64 -6.06 0.09 -17.87
CA LYS A 64 -6.22 1.27 -16.99
C LYS A 64 -6.70 0.96 -15.58
N HIS A 65 -7.10 -0.28 -15.32
CA HIS A 65 -7.57 -0.69 -13.99
C HIS A 65 -6.36 -0.97 -13.11
N LEU A 66 -6.32 -0.32 -11.95
CA LEU A 66 -5.27 -0.46 -10.94
C LEU A 66 -5.92 -1.02 -9.68
N ALA A 67 -5.34 -2.10 -9.15
CA ALA A 67 -5.69 -2.67 -7.86
C ALA A 67 -4.52 -2.50 -6.89
N LEU A 68 -4.84 -2.13 -5.65
CA LEU A 68 -3.89 -1.85 -4.57
C LEU A 68 -4.37 -2.56 -3.31
N GLN A 69 -3.48 -3.31 -2.68
CA GLN A 69 -3.71 -3.91 -1.36
C GLN A 69 -3.36 -2.93 -0.24
N CYS A 70 -2.33 -2.10 -0.45
CA CYS A 70 -1.93 -1.03 0.45
C CYS A 70 -2.76 0.25 0.22
N HIS A 71 -2.63 1.19 1.16
CA HIS A 71 -3.39 2.43 1.20
C HIS A 71 -2.48 3.65 0.92
N PRO A 72 -2.29 4.06 -0.34
CA PRO A 72 -1.56 5.28 -0.66
C PRO A 72 -2.34 6.58 -0.40
N GLU A 73 -3.67 6.51 -0.25
CA GLU A 73 -4.60 7.63 -0.07
C GLU A 73 -4.51 8.32 1.29
N MET A 74 -3.75 7.75 2.22
CA MET A 74 -3.84 8.11 3.63
C MET A 74 -3.53 9.58 3.89
N THR A 75 -4.18 10.10 4.93
CA THR A 75 -3.86 11.38 5.58
C THR A 75 -3.54 11.14 7.04
N ALA A 76 -2.89 12.10 7.72
CA ALA A 76 -2.57 11.96 9.14
C ALA A 76 -3.83 11.77 10.00
N ALA A 77 -4.92 12.49 9.66
CA ALA A 77 -6.21 12.35 10.35
C ALA A 77 -6.83 10.96 10.14
N MET A 78 -6.77 10.42 8.91
CA MET A 78 -7.26 9.05 8.63
C MET A 78 -6.47 8.00 9.39
N ILE A 79 -5.13 8.09 9.41
CA ILE A 79 -4.27 7.16 10.15
C ILE A 79 -4.62 7.19 11.64
N ALA A 80 -4.79 8.39 12.22
CA ALA A 80 -5.19 8.52 13.63
C ALA A 80 -6.58 7.89 13.89
N SER A 81 -7.56 8.11 12.99
CA SER A 81 -8.89 7.50 13.09
C SER A 81 -8.81 5.97 13.06
N TRP A 82 -8.03 5.41 12.13
CA TRP A 82 -7.87 3.96 11.99
C TRP A 82 -7.20 3.34 13.21
N CYS A 83 -6.21 3.99 13.82
CA CYS A 83 -5.62 3.54 15.07
C CYS A 83 -6.62 3.48 16.23
N ILE A 84 -7.60 4.39 16.26
CA ILE A 84 -8.64 4.41 17.29
C ILE A 84 -9.70 3.33 17.00
N GLU A 85 -10.22 3.30 15.78
CA GLU A 85 -11.30 2.39 15.37
C GLU A 85 -10.85 0.93 15.30
N GLY A 86 -9.59 0.69 14.94
CA GLY A 86 -9.01 -0.63 14.79
C GLY A 86 -8.19 -1.11 16.00
N ILE A 87 -8.35 -0.48 17.18
CA ILE A 87 -7.54 -0.81 18.36
C ILE A 87 -7.68 -2.28 18.80
N ASP A 88 -8.88 -2.85 18.70
CA ASP A 88 -9.13 -4.25 19.05
C ASP A 88 -8.40 -5.20 18.10
N GLU A 89 -8.34 -4.86 16.81
CA GLU A 89 -7.61 -5.65 15.81
C GLU A 89 -6.09 -5.57 16.03
N LEU A 90 -5.59 -4.37 16.35
CA LEU A 90 -4.19 -4.15 16.71
C LEU A 90 -3.80 -4.99 17.93
N GLU A 91 -4.59 -4.95 19.01
CA GLU A 91 -4.32 -5.75 20.21
C GLU A 91 -4.39 -7.25 19.94
N ALA A 92 -5.38 -7.70 19.16
CA ALA A 92 -5.51 -9.10 18.78
C ALA A 92 -4.36 -9.60 17.90
N SER A 93 -3.67 -8.69 17.20
CA SER A 93 -2.62 -9.01 16.22
C SER A 93 -1.22 -8.54 16.64
N LYS A 94 -1.04 -8.04 17.87
CA LYS A 94 0.17 -7.31 18.31
C LYS A 94 1.48 -8.09 18.26
N ASP A 95 1.39 -9.42 18.35
CA ASP A 95 2.56 -10.31 18.25
C ASP A 95 2.95 -10.62 16.79
N GLY A 96 2.22 -10.04 15.82
CA GLY A 96 2.47 -10.20 14.40
C GLY A 96 3.74 -9.50 13.92
N LEU A 97 4.53 -10.18 13.09
CA LEU A 97 5.82 -9.68 12.58
C LEU A 97 5.73 -8.34 11.82
N ALA A 98 4.58 -8.02 11.26
CA ALA A 98 4.33 -6.82 10.47
C ALA A 98 3.17 -5.98 11.02
N VAL A 99 2.90 -6.08 12.32
CA VAL A 99 1.91 -5.27 13.03
C VAL A 99 2.64 -4.28 13.92
N GLN A 100 2.41 -2.99 13.70
CA GLN A 100 3.02 -1.91 14.47
C GLN A 100 2.08 -1.44 15.59
N SER A 101 2.64 -1.02 16.72
CA SER A 101 1.88 -0.32 17.76
C SER A 101 1.40 1.05 17.26
N VAL A 102 0.34 1.58 17.88
CA VAL A 102 -0.18 2.93 17.59
C VAL A 102 0.91 3.99 17.69
N ASP A 103 1.72 3.96 18.76
CA ASP A 103 2.82 4.91 18.96
C ASP A 103 3.84 4.85 17.81
N SER A 104 4.21 3.63 17.39
CA SER A 104 5.14 3.43 16.28
C SER A 104 4.57 3.97 14.97
N ILE A 105 3.29 3.70 14.70
CA ILE A 105 2.59 4.22 13.51
C ILE A 105 2.62 5.74 13.49
N GLN A 106 2.28 6.38 14.62
CA GLN A 106 2.17 7.83 14.73
C GLN A 106 3.51 8.54 14.60
N GLN A 107 4.57 8.02 15.25
CA GLN A 107 5.92 8.61 15.19
C GLN A 107 6.50 8.68 13.77
N GLN A 108 6.01 7.83 12.86
CA GLN A 108 6.51 7.74 11.49
C GLN A 108 5.74 8.60 10.49
N ILE A 109 4.60 9.20 10.88
CA ILE A 109 3.71 9.96 9.98
C ILE A 109 4.47 11.11 9.31
N GLU A 110 5.13 11.96 10.10
CA GLU A 110 5.80 13.16 9.59
C GLU A 110 6.85 12.82 8.50
N ALA A 111 7.60 11.74 8.71
CA ALA A 111 8.66 11.32 7.80
C ALA A 111 8.14 10.60 6.54
N LYS A 112 7.07 9.81 6.67
CA LYS A 112 6.61 8.89 5.61
C LYS A 112 5.45 9.42 4.79
N LEU A 113 4.49 10.11 5.43
CA LEU A 113 3.25 10.54 4.78
C LEU A 113 3.48 11.45 3.56
N PRO A 114 4.36 12.47 3.60
CA PRO A 114 4.58 13.33 2.43
C PRO A 114 5.12 12.56 1.22
N ARG A 115 5.90 11.50 1.45
CA ARG A 115 6.43 10.64 0.39
C ARG A 115 5.33 9.74 -0.17
N LEU A 116 4.52 9.12 0.70
CA LEU A 116 3.38 8.32 0.29
C LEU A 116 2.39 9.12 -0.56
N ASN A 117 2.05 10.35 -0.15
CA ASN A 117 1.13 11.19 -0.90
C ASN A 117 1.68 11.59 -2.28
N LYS A 118 3.01 11.75 -2.44
CA LYS A 118 3.61 11.94 -3.78
C LYS A 118 3.41 10.71 -4.67
N VAL A 119 3.52 9.50 -4.12
CA VAL A 119 3.22 8.25 -4.85
C VAL A 119 1.75 8.22 -5.24
N ALA A 120 0.85 8.50 -4.30
CA ALA A 120 -0.59 8.55 -4.56
C ALA A 120 -0.94 9.53 -5.68
N HIS A 121 -0.42 10.76 -5.60
CA HIS A 121 -0.64 11.79 -6.62
C HIS A 121 -0.17 11.33 -8.01
N ARG A 122 0.97 10.65 -8.08
CA ARG A 122 1.46 10.07 -9.34
C ARG A 122 0.51 9.01 -9.89
N LEU A 123 0.12 8.03 -9.05
CA LEU A 123 -0.77 6.95 -9.45
C LEU A 123 -2.11 7.50 -9.94
N TYR A 124 -2.68 8.46 -9.23
CA TYR A 124 -3.93 9.10 -9.61
C TYR A 124 -3.80 9.91 -10.90
N SER A 125 -2.73 10.69 -11.05
CA SER A 125 -2.46 11.44 -12.30
C SER A 125 -2.33 10.50 -13.50
N LYS A 126 -1.66 9.36 -13.33
CA LYS A 126 -1.58 8.34 -14.36
C LYS A 126 -2.94 7.73 -14.67
N TRP A 127 -3.70 7.37 -13.65
CA TRP A 127 -5.01 6.76 -13.79
C TRP A 127 -5.99 7.69 -14.52
N ILE A 128 -6.10 8.96 -14.13
CA ILE A 128 -7.01 9.93 -14.75
C ILE A 128 -6.65 10.23 -16.21
N SER A 129 -5.37 10.13 -16.59
CA SER A 129 -4.95 10.32 -17.98
C SER A 129 -5.52 9.28 -18.96
N GLY A 130 -6.00 8.14 -18.44
CA GLY A 130 -6.65 7.09 -19.21
C GLY A 130 -8.18 7.15 -19.23
N LEU A 131 -8.79 8.20 -18.66
CA LEU A 131 -10.23 8.40 -18.71
C LEU A 131 -10.63 8.90 -20.12
N ARG A 132 -11.77 8.40 -20.63
CA ARG A 132 -12.37 8.93 -21.86
C ARG A 132 -13.23 10.13 -21.47
N ALA A 133 -13.17 11.18 -22.29
CA ALA A 133 -14.07 12.33 -22.19
C ALA A 133 -15.52 11.93 -22.50
#